data_AF-A0A0G0Q4D3-F1
#
_entry.id   AF-A0A0G0Q4D3-F1
#
_cell.length_a   1.000
_cell.length_b   1.000
_cell.length_c   1.000
_cell.angle_alpha   90.00
_cell.angle_beta   90.00
_cell.angle_gamma   90.00
#
_symmetry.space_group_name_H-M   'P 1'
#
loop_
_entity.id
_entity.type
_entity.pdbx_description
1 polymer ?
#
loop_
_entity_poly.entity_id
_entity_poly.type
_entity_poly.pdbx_seq_one_letter_code
_entity_poly.pdbx_strand_id
1 'polypeptide(L)'
;MLNVEEIKTKIRRIFSSIYIFKSEEVDGLLVRIDKMSIKGLEEVLRLAESIKEKQEEFLKEMIEKDKDFLPGLKGVLKSNTKKLMEAESDKDSAEADKLIEDFFDKN
;
A
#
# COMPACT_ATOMS: atom_id res chain seq x y z
N MET A 1 -12.95 5.78 20.63
CA MET A 1 -13.61 5.74 19.31
C MET A 1 -12.80 6.68 18.42
N LEU A 2 -12.24 6.20 17.30
CA LEU A 2 -11.46 7.06 16.39
C LEU A 2 -12.39 8.09 15.74
N ASN A 3 -11.89 9.30 15.52
CA ASN A 3 -12.58 10.31 14.71
C ASN A 3 -12.61 9.85 13.23
N VAL A 4 -13.65 10.22 12.48
CA VAL A 4 -13.82 9.97 11.04
C VAL A 4 -12.56 10.25 10.23
N GLU A 5 -11.87 11.37 10.48
CA GLU A 5 -10.64 11.72 9.76
C GLU A 5 -9.46 10.80 10.11
N GLU A 6 -9.39 10.28 11.33
CA GLU A 6 -8.39 9.30 11.73
C GLU A 6 -8.64 7.96 11.03
N ILE A 7 -9.91 7.54 10.92
CA ILE A 7 -10.30 6.31 10.21
C ILE A 7 -9.93 6.41 8.73
N LYS A 8 -10.27 7.52 8.06
CA LYS A 8 -9.91 7.75 6.66
C LYS A 8 -8.40 7.73 6.45
N THR A 9 -7.64 8.41 7.32
CA THR A 9 -6.18 8.44 7.26
C THR A 9 -5.59 7.04 7.40
N LYS A 10 -6.12 6.23 8.34
CA LYS A 10 -5.66 4.86 8.54
C LYS A 10 -5.94 3.97 7.33
N ILE A 11 -7.14 4.07 6.74
CA ILE A 11 -7.48 3.33 5.51
C ILE A 11 -6.55 3.71 4.37
N ARG A 12 -6.32 5.01 4.12
CA ARG A 12 -5.40 5.51 3.08
C ARG A 12 -4.00 4.94 3.25
N ARG A 13 -3.47 4.94 4.48
CA ARG A 13 -2.16 4.36 4.79
C ARG A 13 -2.11 2.85 4.53
N ILE A 14 -3.13 2.11 4.92
CA ILE A 14 -3.17 0.66 4.71
C ILE A 14 -3.20 0.35 3.21
N PHE A 15 -4.09 0.98 2.44
CA PHE A 15 -4.16 0.71 1.00
C PHE A 15 -2.88 1.11 0.26
N SER A 16 -2.22 2.19 0.67
CA SER A 16 -0.91 2.57 0.11
C SER A 16 0.19 1.53 0.40
N SER A 17 0.04 0.74 1.48
CA SER A 17 0.99 -0.32 1.86
C SER A 17 0.65 -1.70 1.28
N ILE A 18 -0.51 -1.87 0.66
CA ILE A 18 -0.92 -3.15 0.08
C ILE A 18 -0.41 -3.23 -1.36
N TYR A 19 0.58 -4.09 -1.59
CA TYR A 19 1.28 -4.24 -2.87
C TYR A 19 0.44 -4.84 -4.00
N ILE A 20 -0.71 -5.44 -3.66
CA ILE A 20 -1.48 -6.29 -4.58
C ILE A 20 -2.52 -5.48 -5.37
N PHE A 21 -2.84 -4.26 -4.95
CA PHE A 21 -3.84 -3.48 -5.66
C PHE A 21 -3.24 -2.74 -6.86
N LYS A 22 -3.93 -2.80 -7.99
CA LYS A 22 -3.69 -1.89 -9.12
C LYS A 22 -4.08 -0.47 -8.69
N SER A 23 -3.23 0.51 -8.97
CA SER A 23 -3.39 1.90 -8.52
C SER A 23 -4.77 2.49 -8.83
N GLU A 24 -5.31 2.26 -10.03
CA GLU A 24 -6.59 2.82 -10.46
C GLU A 24 -7.80 2.38 -9.61
N GLU A 25 -7.83 1.12 -9.19
CA GLU A 25 -8.93 0.58 -8.37
C GLU A 25 -8.88 1.12 -6.94
N VAL A 26 -7.67 1.32 -6.41
CA VAL A 26 -7.45 1.94 -5.09
C VAL A 26 -7.87 3.40 -5.12
N ASP A 27 -7.45 4.16 -6.13
CA ASP A 27 -7.78 5.58 -6.26
C ASP A 27 -9.29 5.79 -6.32
N GLY A 28 -9.99 4.95 -7.10
CA GLY A 28 -11.45 4.94 -7.14
C GLY A 28 -12.09 4.63 -5.77
N LEU A 29 -11.47 3.78 -4.97
CA LEU A 29 -11.96 3.42 -3.63
C LEU A 29 -11.67 4.55 -2.61
N LEU A 30 -10.51 5.19 -2.70
CA LEU A 30 -10.11 6.33 -1.86
C LEU A 30 -11.01 7.55 -2.05
N VAL A 31 -11.43 7.84 -3.28
CA VAL A 31 -12.41 8.90 -3.56
C VAL A 31 -13.78 8.60 -2.94
N ARG A 32 -14.18 7.32 -2.87
CA ARG A 32 -15.47 6.91 -2.27
C ARG A 32 -15.46 6.99 -0.76
N ILE A 33 -14.32 6.71 -0.12
CA ILE A 33 -14.14 6.77 1.34
C ILE A 33 -14.51 8.15 1.91
N ASP A 34 -14.20 9.24 1.19
CA ASP A 34 -14.53 10.59 1.67
C ASP A 34 -16.04 10.85 1.80
N LYS A 35 -16.87 10.06 1.12
CA LYS A 35 -18.34 10.18 1.09
C LYS A 35 -19.03 9.09 1.92
N MET A 36 -18.29 8.19 2.58
CA MET A 36 -18.88 7.10 3.36
C MET A 36 -19.34 7.55 4.75
N SER A 37 -20.37 6.87 5.26
CA SER A 37 -20.78 6.99 6.66
C SER A 37 -19.72 6.38 7.58
N ILE A 38 -19.72 6.76 8.86
CA ILE A 38 -18.76 6.23 9.85
C ILE A 38 -18.78 4.70 9.93
N LYS A 39 -19.97 4.07 9.88
CA LYS A 39 -20.09 2.61 9.86
C LYS A 39 -19.47 1.98 8.62
N GLY A 40 -19.64 2.62 7.45
CA GLY A 40 -18.99 2.17 6.22
C GLY A 40 -17.47 2.28 6.29
N LEU A 41 -16.98 3.37 6.89
CA LEU A 41 -15.54 3.56 7.12
C LEU A 41 -14.96 2.52 8.08
N GLU A 42 -15.66 2.21 9.18
CA GLU A 42 -15.25 1.15 10.12
C GLU A 42 -15.21 -0.23 9.45
N GLU A 43 -16.20 -0.55 8.61
CA GLU A 43 -16.25 -1.80 7.84
C GLU A 43 -15.07 -1.89 6.86
N VAL A 44 -14.79 -0.82 6.12
CA VAL A 44 -13.65 -0.74 5.18
C VAL A 44 -12.33 -0.85 5.93
N LEU A 45 -12.18 -0.18 7.08
CA LEU A 45 -10.98 -0.28 7.90
C LEU A 45 -10.73 -1.73 8.34
N ARG A 46 -11.77 -2.41 8.85
CA ARG A 46 -11.68 -3.82 9.26
C ARG A 46 -11.24 -4.73 8.11
N LEU A 47 -11.79 -4.53 6.92
CA LEU A 47 -11.41 -5.29 5.72
C LEU A 47 -9.96 -4.99 5.31
N ALA A 48 -9.56 -3.72 5.30
CA ALA A 48 -8.21 -3.30 4.95
C ALA A 48 -7.16 -3.89 5.92
N GLU A 49 -7.43 -3.87 7.22
CA GLU A 49 -6.57 -4.48 8.24
C GLU A 49 -6.42 -5.99 8.04
N SER A 50 -7.52 -6.71 7.77
CA SER A 50 -7.47 -8.15 7.51
C SER A 50 -6.67 -8.50 6.24
N ILE A 51 -6.80 -7.69 5.18
CA ILE A 51 -6.01 -7.89 3.95
C ILE A 51 -4.53 -7.68 4.23
N LYS A 52 -4.18 -6.62 4.98
CA LYS A 52 -2.81 -6.33 5.36
C LYS A 52 -2.19 -7.48 6.16
N GLU A 53 -2.91 -8.00 7.15
CA GLU A 53 -2.45 -9.13 7.97
C GLU A 53 -2.14 -10.37 7.11
N LYS A 54 -3.07 -10.76 6.21
CA LYS A 54 -2.87 -11.89 5.29
C LYS A 54 -1.68 -11.69 4.36
N GLN A 55 -1.45 -10.46 3.91
CA GLN A 55 -0.29 -10.12 3.09
C GLN A 55 1.00 -10.23 3.88
N GLU A 56 1.03 -9.77 5.14
CA GLU A 56 2.21 -9.92 6.02
C GLU A 56 2.52 -11.39 6.31
N GLU A 57 1.51 -12.22 6.55
CA GLU A 57 1.67 -13.67 6.70
C GLU A 57 2.24 -14.31 5.44
N PHE A 58 1.66 -14.00 4.28
CA PHE A 58 2.16 -14.49 2.99
C PHE A 58 3.62 -14.07 2.73
N LEU A 59 3.96 -12.80 2.98
CA LEU A 59 5.32 -12.30 2.80
C LEU A 59 6.30 -13.03 3.72
N LYS A 60 5.95 -13.24 5.00
CA LYS A 60 6.76 -14.01 5.96
C LYS A 60 7.00 -15.42 5.46
N GLU A 61 5.95 -16.14 5.06
CA GLU A 61 6.08 -17.49 4.52
C GLU A 61 7.00 -17.55 3.29
N MET A 62 6.89 -16.56 2.40
CA MET A 62 7.71 -16.51 1.19
C MET A 62 9.18 -16.23 1.51
N ILE A 63 9.48 -15.34 2.46
CA ILE A 63 10.84 -15.05 2.93
C ILE A 63 11.48 -16.28 3.57
N GLU A 64 10.71 -17.03 4.36
CA GLU A 64 11.19 -18.27 4.99
C GLU A 64 11.50 -19.35 3.94
N LYS A 65 10.69 -19.45 2.88
CA LYS A 65 10.85 -20.41 1.80
C LYS A 65 11.95 -20.01 0.79
N ASP A 66 12.10 -18.72 0.55
CA ASP A 66 13.01 -18.15 -0.44
C ASP A 66 13.61 -16.83 0.06
N LYS A 67 14.90 -16.88 0.43
CA LYS A 67 15.65 -15.72 0.94
C LYS A 67 15.84 -14.61 -0.10
N ASP A 68 15.74 -14.94 -1.38
CA ASP A 68 15.90 -13.98 -2.49
C ASP A 68 14.56 -13.38 -2.93
N PHE A 69 13.44 -13.81 -2.34
CA PHE A 69 12.10 -13.34 -2.67
C PHE A 69 11.93 -11.83 -2.46
N LEU A 70 12.35 -11.29 -1.31
CA LEU A 70 12.26 -9.85 -1.02
C LEU A 70 13.11 -9.00 -1.98
N PRO A 71 14.40 -9.33 -2.21
CA PRO A 71 15.19 -8.67 -3.26
C PRO A 71 14.54 -8.72 -4.64
N GLY A 72 13.98 -9.88 -5.04
CA GLY A 72 13.28 -10.06 -6.31
C GLY A 72 12.03 -9.19 -6.42
N LEU A 73 11.19 -9.18 -5.38
CA LEU A 73 9.99 -8.35 -5.29
C LEU A 73 10.35 -6.86 -5.35
N LYS A 74 11.40 -6.43 -4.63
CA LYS A 74 11.91 -5.05 -4.68
C LYS A 74 12.38 -4.67 -6.10
N GLY A 75 13.02 -5.59 -6.82
CA GLY A 75 13.41 -5.40 -8.23
C GLY A 75 12.21 -5.21 -9.17
N VAL A 76 11.16 -6.03 -9.01
CA VAL A 76 9.91 -5.92 -9.79
C VAL A 76 9.19 -4.60 -9.49
N LEU A 77 9.06 -4.24 -8.21
CA LEU A 77 8.42 -2.98 -7.80
C LEU A 77 9.18 -1.77 -8.34
N LYS A 78 10.52 -1.70 -8.16
CA LYS A 78 11.34 -0.60 -8.73
C LYS A 78 11.20 -0.48 -10.24
N SER A 79 11.16 -1.61 -10.96
CA SER A 79 10.98 -1.62 -12.41
C SER A 79 9.60 -1.11 -12.83
N ASN A 80 8.55 -1.46 -12.10
CA ASN A 80 7.19 -1.01 -12.38
C ASN A 80 6.96 0.45 -11.98
N THR A 81 7.49 0.90 -10.83
CA THR A 81 7.45 2.32 -10.42
C THR A 81 8.22 3.19 -11.42
N LYS A 82 9.39 2.75 -11.87
CA LYS A 82 10.16 3.45 -12.92
C LYS A 82 9.36 3.55 -14.22
N LYS A 83 8.71 2.47 -14.66
CA LYS A 83 7.84 2.50 -15.85
C LYS A 83 6.62 3.41 -15.69
N LEU A 84 6.02 3.47 -14.50
CA LEU A 84 4.91 4.39 -14.20
C LEU A 84 5.37 5.85 -14.19
N MET A 85 6.55 6.13 -13.61
CA MET A 85 7.16 7.48 -13.60
C MET A 85 7.63 7.92 -14.99
N GLU A 86 8.14 6.99 -15.80
CA GLU A 86 8.46 7.22 -17.21
C GLU A 86 7.19 7.43 -18.06
N ALA A 87 6.05 6.88 -17.64
CA ALA A 87 4.75 7.10 -18.29
C ALA A 87 4.08 8.42 -17.88
N GLU A 88 4.43 9.00 -16.73
CA GLU A 88 3.77 10.20 -16.18
C GLU A 88 4.63 11.49 -16.16
N SER A 89 5.92 11.44 -16.49
CA SER A 89 6.93 12.54 -16.51
C SER A 89 6.66 13.81 -15.67
N ASP A 90 7.62 14.06 -14.77
CA ASP A 90 8.06 15.35 -14.20
C ASP A 90 7.39 15.83 -12.90
N LYS A 91 7.74 15.19 -11.75
CA LYS A 91 8.40 15.90 -10.61
C LYS A 91 8.83 15.09 -9.37
N ASP A 92 8.36 13.87 -9.11
CA ASP A 92 8.50 13.27 -7.75
C ASP A 92 9.28 11.93 -7.66
N SER A 93 10.26 11.70 -8.54
CA SER A 93 11.08 10.46 -8.53
C SER A 93 11.83 10.22 -7.21
N ALA A 94 12.34 11.28 -6.58
CA ALA A 94 13.16 11.16 -5.37
C ALA A 94 12.34 10.86 -4.10
N GLU A 95 11.08 11.27 -4.07
CA GLU A 95 10.21 11.06 -2.91
C GLU A 95 9.68 9.63 -2.84
N ALA A 96 9.39 9.02 -4.00
CA ALA A 96 9.01 7.61 -4.07
C ALA A 96 10.17 6.67 -3.69
N ASP A 97 11.39 6.95 -4.15
CA ASP A 97 12.57 6.16 -3.79
C ASP A 97 12.82 6.19 -2.28
N LYS A 98 12.63 7.36 -1.65
CA LYS A 98 12.77 7.53 -0.20
C LYS A 98 11.67 6.82 0.59
N LEU A 99 10.43 6.87 0.12
CA LEU A 99 9.30 6.15 0.73
C LEU A 99 9.50 4.62 0.67
N ILE A 100 10.10 4.12 -0.41
CA ILE A 100 10.46 2.71 -0.55
C ILE A 100 11.58 2.33 0.42
N GLU A 101 12.64 3.14 0.53
CA GLU A 101 13.73 2.88 1.49
C GLU A 101 13.24 2.89 2.94
N ASP A 102 12.45 3.89 3.34
CA ASP A 102 11.91 4.02 4.70
C ASP A 102 10.98 2.86 5.10
N PHE A 103 10.33 2.19 4.12
CA PHE A 103 9.49 1.03 4.38
C PHE A 103 10.31 -0.22 4.69
N PHE A 104 11.42 -0.42 3.98
CA PHE A 104 12.28 -1.61 4.14
C PHE A 104 13.27 -1.49 5.31
N ASP A 105 13.66 -0.28 5.74
CA ASP A 105 14.57 -0.10 6.88
C ASP A 105 13.89 -0.27 8.26
N LYS A 106 12.55 -0.31 8.31
CA LYS A 106 11.76 -0.43 9.54
C LYS A 106 11.20 -1.83 9.81
N ASN A 107 11.43 -2.79 8.91
CA ASN A 107 10.97 -4.18 9.01
C ASN A 107 12.14 -5.15 8.79
#